data_AF-A0A352WT41-F1
#
_entry.id   AF-A0A352WT41-F1
#
_cell.length_a   1.000
_cell.length_b   1.000
_cell.length_c   1.000
_cell.angle_alpha   90.00
_cell.angle_beta   90.00
_cell.angle_gamma   90.00
#
_symmetry.space_group_name_H-M   'P 1'
#
loop_
_entity.id
_entity.type
_entity.pdbx_description
1 polymer ?
#
loop_
_entity_poly.entity_id
_entity_poly.type
_entity_poly.pdbx_seq_one_letter_code
_entity_poly.pdbx_strand_id
1 'polypeptide(L)'
;MEIKQKKRLQVMSLQQRRETLQRMDRLMEGFSGSVKAVLNAGEDHQLSGIFGPVSKLISTDEEYVTAIETTLGAGMQNIVVSDESAAKDAIAYLRRTNNGRATFLPLTTVKGRPWDDRTLKEKKGFVAMANHLVHCEDRFRDVVDYMLGRTIVANSIDNGASLAKSQQFQCRVVTLDGQLINVGGSYTGGQVFNKTGILS
;
A
#
# COMPACT_ATOMS: atom_id res chain seq x y z
N MET A 1 -2.07 -36.15 -30.03
CA MET A 1 -2.82 -36.37 -28.77
C MET A 1 -2.13 -35.76 -27.55
N GLU A 2 -0.81 -35.87 -27.42
CA GLU A 2 -0.03 -35.32 -26.29
C GLU A 2 -0.18 -33.81 -26.06
N ILE A 3 -0.22 -32.99 -27.12
CA ILE A 3 -0.39 -31.53 -27.00
C ILE A 3 -1.73 -31.17 -26.32
N LYS A 4 -2.80 -31.92 -26.63
CA LYS A 4 -4.14 -31.72 -26.03
C LYS A 4 -4.15 -32.11 -24.55
N GLN A 5 -3.43 -33.17 -24.20
CA GLN A 5 -3.28 -33.63 -22.81
C GLN A 5 -2.42 -32.68 -21.97
N LYS A 6 -1.32 -32.17 -22.52
CA LYS A 6 -0.46 -31.16 -21.89
C LYS A 6 -1.21 -29.84 -21.65
N LYS A 7 -1.98 -29.35 -22.64
CA LYS A 7 -2.84 -28.16 -22.48
C LYS A 7 -3.91 -28.38 -21.39
N ARG A 8 -4.51 -29.57 -21.32
CA ARG A 8 -5.53 -29.89 -20.31
C ARG A 8 -4.96 -29.87 -18.89
N LEU A 9 -3.76 -30.45 -18.71
CA LEU A 9 -3.03 -30.39 -17.44
C LEU A 9 -2.67 -28.95 -17.04
N GLN A 10 -2.23 -28.14 -18.00
CA GLN A 10 -1.90 -26.73 -17.75
C GLN A 10 -3.13 -25.90 -17.36
N VAL A 11 -4.28 -26.12 -18.01
CA VAL A 11 -5.55 -25.47 -17.62
C VAL A 11 -5.96 -25.87 -16.20
N MET A 12 -5.86 -27.16 -15.87
CA MET A 12 -6.18 -27.64 -14.51
C MET A 12 -5.26 -27.03 -13.44
N SER A 13 -3.95 -26.94 -13.69
CA SER A 13 -3.02 -26.34 -12.71
C SER A 13 -3.27 -24.84 -12.53
N LEU A 14 -3.57 -24.11 -13.62
CA LEU A 14 -3.93 -22.70 -13.56
C LEU A 14 -5.25 -22.48 -12.80
N GLN A 15 -6.24 -23.36 -13.00
CA GLN A 15 -7.51 -23.31 -12.26
C GLN A 15 -7.30 -23.55 -10.76
N GLN A 16 -6.54 -24.58 -10.37
CA GLN A 16 -6.20 -24.83 -8.97
C GLN A 16 -5.43 -23.66 -8.35
N ARG A 17 -4.49 -23.06 -9.09
CA ARG A 17 -3.74 -21.89 -8.62
C ARG A 17 -4.67 -20.70 -8.41
N ARG A 18 -5.59 -20.44 -9.34
CA ARG A 18 -6.60 -19.38 -9.22
C ARG A 18 -7.52 -19.60 -8.02
N GLU A 19 -8.03 -20.81 -7.84
CA GLU A 19 -8.88 -21.16 -6.69
C GLU A 19 -8.14 -20.97 -5.36
N THR A 20 -6.87 -21.37 -5.31
CA THR A 20 -6.01 -21.14 -4.14
C THR A 20 -5.87 -19.65 -3.85
N LEU A 21 -5.51 -18.84 -4.86
CA LEU A 21 -5.36 -17.39 -4.70
C LEU A 21 -6.68 -16.72 -4.26
N GLN A 22 -7.81 -17.09 -4.88
CA GLN A 22 -9.13 -16.59 -4.50
C GLN A 22 -9.54 -16.99 -3.08
N ARG A 23 -9.08 -18.15 -2.60
CA ARG A 23 -9.31 -18.59 -1.23
C ARG A 23 -8.47 -17.80 -0.24
N MET A 24 -7.18 -17.61 -0.53
CA MET A 24 -6.28 -16.79 0.30
C MET A 24 -6.80 -15.36 0.42
N ASP A 25 -7.31 -14.82 -0.69
CA ASP A 25 -7.92 -13.50 -0.73
C ASP A 25 -9.17 -13.39 0.15
N ARG A 26 -10.10 -14.35 0.00
CA ARG A 26 -11.31 -14.45 0.86
C ARG A 26 -10.98 -14.63 2.34
N LEU A 27 -9.89 -15.33 2.66
CA LEU A 27 -9.43 -15.50 4.04
C LEU A 27 -8.62 -14.30 4.54
N MET A 28 -8.41 -13.29 3.69
CA MET A 28 -7.59 -12.11 3.94
C MET A 28 -6.20 -12.51 4.48
N GLU A 29 -5.60 -13.56 3.93
CA GLU A 29 -4.31 -14.07 4.38
C GLU A 29 -3.23 -12.96 4.29
N GLY A 30 -2.44 -12.79 5.34
CA GLY A 30 -1.47 -11.68 5.44
C GLY A 30 -1.98 -10.41 6.14
N PHE A 31 -3.30 -10.22 6.28
CA PHE A 31 -3.85 -9.14 7.10
C PHE A 31 -3.81 -9.48 8.60
N SER A 32 -3.62 -8.46 9.43
CA SER A 32 -3.72 -8.58 10.87
C SER A 32 -5.15 -8.97 11.29
N GLY A 33 -5.28 -9.66 12.42
CA GLY A 33 -6.58 -10.07 12.96
C GLY A 33 -7.53 -8.89 13.18
N SER A 34 -6.99 -7.74 13.59
CA SER A 34 -7.76 -6.49 13.78
C SER A 34 -8.37 -5.98 12.49
N VAL A 35 -7.62 -6.03 11.38
CA VAL A 35 -8.13 -5.60 10.07
C VAL A 35 -9.20 -6.56 9.58
N LYS A 36 -8.98 -7.87 9.70
CA LYS A 36 -9.99 -8.88 9.35
C LYS A 36 -11.30 -8.69 10.11
N ALA A 37 -11.21 -8.42 11.42
CA ALA A 37 -12.38 -8.24 12.27
C ALA A 37 -13.23 -7.04 11.82
N VAL A 38 -12.60 -5.91 11.46
CA VAL A 38 -13.33 -4.73 10.96
C VAL A 38 -13.97 -5.01 9.61
N LEU A 39 -13.25 -5.66 8.68
CA LEU A 39 -13.76 -5.94 7.34
C LEU A 39 -14.96 -6.89 7.39
N ASN A 40 -14.86 -7.98 8.17
CA ASN A 40 -15.98 -8.88 8.40
C ASN A 40 -17.17 -8.14 9.04
N ALA A 41 -16.94 -7.28 10.03
CA ALA A 41 -18.01 -6.50 10.66
C ALA A 41 -18.66 -5.51 9.69
N GLY A 42 -17.93 -5.00 8.70
CA GLY A 42 -18.47 -4.20 7.60
C GLY A 42 -19.35 -5.03 6.66
N GLU A 43 -18.90 -6.23 6.27
CA GLU A 43 -19.69 -7.16 5.44
C GLU A 43 -20.96 -7.65 6.16
N ASP A 44 -20.87 -7.89 7.47
CA ASP A 44 -21.98 -8.30 8.33
C ASP A 44 -22.91 -7.12 8.72
N HIS A 45 -22.67 -5.92 8.18
CA HIS A 45 -23.45 -4.70 8.43
C HIS A 45 -23.48 -4.27 9.92
N GLN A 46 -22.53 -4.74 10.73
CA GLN A 46 -22.32 -4.28 12.11
C GLN A 46 -21.59 -2.94 12.17
N LEU A 47 -20.79 -2.66 11.14
CA LEU A 47 -20.16 -1.38 10.89
C LEU A 47 -20.61 -0.84 9.53
N SER A 48 -20.68 0.48 9.42
CA SER A 48 -20.99 1.16 8.17
C SER A 48 -19.84 2.11 7.80
N GLY A 49 -19.78 2.49 6.51
CA GLY A 49 -18.75 3.41 6.04
C GLY A 49 -17.33 2.82 5.96
N ILE A 50 -17.19 1.50 5.89
CA ILE A 50 -15.89 0.82 5.70
C ILE A 50 -15.65 0.60 4.21
N PHE A 51 -14.61 1.23 3.64
CA PHE A 51 -14.25 1.00 2.22
C PHE A 51 -13.29 -0.18 2.05
N GLY A 52 -12.36 -0.35 2.98
CA GLY A 52 -11.37 -1.43 2.92
C GLY A 52 -9.96 -0.97 3.25
N PRO A 53 -8.99 -1.91 3.26
CA PRO A 53 -7.60 -1.59 3.48
C PRO A 53 -7.00 -0.88 2.25
N VAL A 54 -6.02 -0.01 2.46
CA VAL A 54 -5.35 0.75 1.37
C VAL A 54 -4.87 -0.15 0.24
N SER A 55 -4.28 -1.30 0.53
CA SER A 55 -3.78 -2.24 -0.48
C SER A 55 -4.85 -2.80 -1.43
N LYS A 56 -6.13 -2.72 -1.07
CA LYS A 56 -7.26 -3.13 -1.93
C LYS A 56 -7.86 -1.99 -2.75
N LEU A 57 -7.46 -0.75 -2.45
CA LEU A 57 -8.02 0.46 -3.05
C LEU A 57 -7.06 1.14 -4.03
N ILE A 58 -5.85 0.59 -4.18
CA ILE A 58 -4.79 1.14 -5.00
C ILE A 58 -4.10 0.05 -5.84
N SER A 59 -3.51 0.44 -6.96
CA SER A 59 -2.61 -0.40 -7.76
C SER A 59 -1.45 0.44 -8.34
N THR A 60 -0.41 -0.22 -8.87
CA THR A 60 0.76 0.42 -9.48
C THR A 60 1.37 -0.52 -10.53
N ASP A 61 2.21 0.01 -11.42
CA ASP A 61 2.92 -0.82 -12.39
C ASP A 61 3.98 -1.71 -11.71
N GLU A 62 4.25 -2.88 -12.29
CA GLU A 62 5.12 -3.92 -11.72
C GLU A 62 6.51 -3.37 -11.32
N GLU A 63 7.05 -2.45 -12.12
CA GLU A 63 8.35 -1.81 -11.89
C GLU A 63 8.42 -0.95 -10.61
N TYR A 64 7.27 -0.54 -10.06
CA TYR A 64 7.18 0.32 -8.88
C TYR A 64 6.66 -0.38 -7.63
N VAL A 65 6.18 -1.63 -7.75
CA VAL A 65 5.56 -2.38 -6.65
C VAL A 65 6.45 -2.36 -5.41
N THR A 66 7.73 -2.73 -5.54
CA THR A 66 8.67 -2.78 -4.40
C THR A 66 8.84 -1.40 -3.74
N ALA A 67 8.95 -0.32 -4.52
CA ALA A 67 9.10 1.02 -3.99
C ALA A 67 7.85 1.48 -3.22
N ILE A 68 6.67 1.21 -3.76
CA ILE A 68 5.38 1.58 -3.16
C ILE A 68 5.12 0.74 -1.90
N GLU A 69 5.30 -0.58 -1.97
CA GLU A 69 5.14 -1.48 -0.81
C GLU A 69 6.10 -1.13 0.32
N THR A 70 7.38 -0.88 0.03
CA THR A 70 8.35 -0.42 1.04
C THR A 70 7.90 0.89 1.67
N THR A 71 7.41 1.84 0.88
CA THR A 71 7.01 3.16 1.38
C THR A 71 5.78 3.08 2.29
N LEU A 72 4.80 2.26 1.92
CA LEU A 72 3.56 2.09 2.68
C LEU A 72 3.78 1.20 3.92
N GLY A 73 4.58 0.15 3.80
CA GLY A 73 4.86 -0.81 4.86
C GLY A 73 3.58 -1.35 5.51
N ALA A 74 3.52 -1.34 6.84
CA ALA A 74 2.31 -1.72 7.59
C ALA A 74 1.09 -0.85 7.27
N GLY A 75 1.30 0.37 6.75
CA GLY A 75 0.25 1.29 6.34
C GLY A 75 -0.61 0.77 5.19
N MET A 76 -0.14 -0.23 4.44
CA MET A 76 -0.95 -0.93 3.44
C MET A 76 -2.25 -1.52 4.02
N GLN A 77 -2.25 -1.85 5.31
CA GLN A 77 -3.42 -2.41 6.00
C GLN A 77 -4.28 -1.36 6.71
N ASN A 78 -3.92 -0.06 6.62
CA ASN A 78 -4.76 1.00 7.16
C ASN A 78 -6.12 0.97 6.45
N ILE A 79 -7.20 1.21 7.18
CA ILE A 79 -8.56 1.04 6.69
C ILE A 79 -9.13 2.41 6.31
N VAL A 80 -9.53 2.59 5.06
CA VAL A 80 -10.21 3.80 4.60
C VAL A 80 -11.68 3.73 5.00
N VAL A 81 -12.19 4.83 5.55
CA VAL A 81 -13.58 4.94 6.02
C VAL A 81 -14.23 6.24 5.56
N SER A 82 -15.57 6.30 5.56
CA SER A 82 -16.33 7.48 5.11
C SER A 82 -15.95 8.76 5.86
N ASP A 83 -15.92 8.67 7.19
CA ASP A 83 -15.80 9.83 8.08
C ASP A 83 -15.32 9.42 9.49
N GLU A 84 -15.17 10.41 10.37
CA GLU A 84 -14.68 10.22 11.72
C GLU A 84 -15.66 9.42 12.60
N SER A 85 -16.96 9.43 12.29
CA SER A 85 -17.95 8.61 13.00
C SER A 85 -17.70 7.14 12.72
N ALA A 86 -17.58 6.76 11.44
CA ALA A 86 -17.26 5.40 11.03
C ALA A 86 -15.93 4.90 11.64
N ALA A 87 -14.90 5.76 11.71
CA ALA A 87 -13.66 5.42 12.41
C ALA A 87 -13.86 5.15 13.91
N LYS A 88 -14.60 6.02 14.61
CA LYS A 88 -14.86 5.87 16.06
C LYS A 88 -15.68 4.61 16.34
N ASP A 89 -16.66 4.30 15.51
CA ASP A 89 -17.49 3.10 15.63
C ASP A 89 -16.65 1.84 15.45
N ALA A 90 -15.76 1.81 14.45
CA ALA A 90 -14.83 0.70 14.23
C ALA A 90 -13.84 0.53 15.40
N ILE A 91 -13.33 1.63 15.97
CA ILE A 91 -12.48 1.59 17.18
C ILE A 91 -13.26 1.04 18.38
N ALA A 92 -14.49 1.50 18.58
CA ALA A 92 -15.35 1.03 19.67
C ALA A 92 -15.68 -0.46 19.51
N TYR A 93 -15.92 -0.91 18.28
CA TYR A 93 -16.09 -2.32 17.94
C TYR A 93 -14.86 -3.14 18.33
N LEU A 94 -13.67 -2.77 17.84
CA LEU A 94 -12.42 -3.48 18.15
C LEU A 94 -12.16 -3.58 19.66
N ARG A 95 -12.45 -2.50 20.40
CA ARG A 95 -12.33 -2.47 21.85
C ARG A 95 -13.32 -3.42 22.52
N ARG A 96 -14.60 -3.39 22.14
CA ARG A 96 -15.65 -4.22 22.74
C ARG A 96 -15.43 -5.72 22.48
N THR A 97 -14.89 -6.07 21.32
CA THR A 97 -14.66 -7.46 20.91
C THR A 97 -13.24 -7.95 21.20
N ASN A 98 -12.39 -7.12 21.84
CA ASN A 98 -10.97 -7.42 22.09
C ASN A 98 -10.18 -7.84 20.84
N ASN A 99 -10.49 -7.25 19.67
CA ASN A 99 -9.88 -7.61 18.39
C ASN A 99 -8.62 -6.79 18.06
N GLY A 100 -7.98 -6.17 19.05
CA GLY A 100 -6.70 -5.48 18.88
C GLY A 100 -6.81 -4.03 18.37
N ARG A 101 -5.89 -3.61 17.50
CA ARG A 101 -5.72 -2.22 17.06
C ARG A 101 -5.56 -2.15 15.54
N ALA A 102 -6.19 -1.15 14.95
CA ALA A 102 -6.02 -0.79 13.53
C ALA A 102 -5.95 0.74 13.39
N THR A 103 -5.44 1.19 12.25
CA THR A 103 -5.42 2.61 11.87
C THR A 103 -6.50 2.86 10.83
N PHE A 104 -7.24 3.95 11.00
CA PHE A 104 -8.34 4.34 10.13
C PHE A 104 -8.04 5.67 9.43
N LEU A 105 -8.48 5.79 8.17
CA LEU A 105 -8.25 6.94 7.32
C LEU A 105 -9.60 7.50 6.85
N PRO A 106 -10.21 8.44 7.61
CA PRO A 106 -11.47 9.06 7.20
C PRO A 106 -11.29 9.98 5.99
N LEU A 107 -12.12 9.83 4.96
CA LEU A 107 -12.06 10.66 3.74
C LEU A 107 -12.36 12.14 4.01
N THR A 108 -13.11 12.44 5.06
CA THR A 108 -13.44 13.80 5.50
C THR A 108 -12.25 14.58 6.06
N THR A 109 -11.28 13.89 6.68
CA THR A 109 -10.20 14.55 7.45
C THR A 109 -8.80 14.25 6.96
N VAL A 110 -8.55 13.07 6.38
CA VAL A 110 -7.27 12.77 5.75
C VAL A 110 -7.15 13.62 4.50
N LYS A 111 -6.18 14.53 4.50
CA LYS A 111 -5.88 15.41 3.37
C LYS A 111 -4.42 15.26 2.98
N GLY A 112 -4.22 14.98 1.70
CA GLY A 112 -2.91 15.01 1.09
C GLY A 112 -2.42 16.45 0.96
N ARG A 113 -1.14 16.67 1.24
CA ARG A 113 -0.44 17.89 0.84
C ARG A 113 0.69 17.48 -0.06
N PRO A 114 0.38 17.09 -1.32
CA PRO A 114 1.40 16.63 -2.25
C PRO A 114 2.41 17.75 -2.46
N TRP A 115 3.66 17.35 -2.52
CA TRP A 115 4.77 18.27 -2.70
C TRP A 115 5.31 18.14 -4.12
N ASP A 116 5.23 19.22 -4.89
CA ASP A 116 5.72 19.28 -6.27
C ASP A 116 6.88 20.26 -6.36
N ASP A 117 8.09 19.77 -6.12
CA ASP A 117 9.31 20.50 -6.45
C ASP A 117 9.72 20.14 -7.88
N ARG A 118 9.42 21.06 -8.81
CA ARG A 118 9.74 20.90 -10.24
C ARG A 118 11.23 20.71 -10.51
N THR A 119 12.10 21.19 -9.62
CA THR A 119 13.56 21.06 -9.79
C THR A 119 14.04 19.62 -9.61
N LEU A 120 13.23 18.74 -9.00
CA LEU A 120 13.54 17.32 -8.83
C LEU A 120 13.67 16.58 -10.16
N LYS A 121 12.90 16.97 -11.18
CA LYS A 121 12.87 16.29 -12.49
C LYS A 121 14.22 16.30 -13.20
N GLU A 122 15.06 17.29 -12.90
CA GLU A 122 16.40 17.45 -13.49
C GLU A 122 17.48 16.79 -12.64
N LYS A 123 17.16 16.30 -11.44
CA LYS A 123 18.12 15.67 -10.55
C LYS A 123 18.42 14.25 -11.00
N LYS A 124 19.70 13.89 -10.98
CA LYS A 124 20.17 12.55 -11.32
C LYS A 124 19.48 11.50 -10.45
N GLY A 125 18.91 10.48 -11.11
CA GLY A 125 18.30 9.33 -10.48
C GLY A 125 16.91 9.56 -9.90
N PHE A 126 16.32 10.75 -10.07
CA PHE A 126 14.90 10.97 -9.82
C PHE A 126 14.08 10.14 -10.83
N VAL A 127 13.10 9.40 -10.33
CA VAL A 127 12.15 8.63 -11.15
C VAL A 127 10.81 9.37 -11.19
N ALA A 128 10.16 9.50 -10.03
CA ALA A 128 8.88 10.19 -9.89
C ALA A 128 8.58 10.53 -8.42
N MET A 129 7.49 11.24 -8.18
CA MET A 129 6.84 11.26 -6.87
C MET A 129 6.01 9.99 -6.70
N ALA A 130 6.09 9.33 -5.54
CA ALA A 130 5.47 8.02 -5.32
C ALA A 130 3.94 8.03 -5.51
N ASN A 131 3.28 9.12 -5.13
CA ASN A 131 1.85 9.28 -5.31
C ASN A 131 1.40 9.33 -6.78
N HIS A 132 2.29 9.73 -7.71
CA HIS A 132 1.99 9.76 -9.15
C HIS A 132 2.09 8.39 -9.81
N LEU A 133 2.71 7.41 -9.16
CA LEU A 133 2.86 6.05 -9.65
C LEU A 133 1.70 5.13 -9.24
N VAL A 134 0.72 5.67 -8.51
CA VAL A 134 -0.37 4.89 -7.92
C VAL A 134 -1.71 5.26 -8.55
N HIS A 135 -2.42 4.23 -8.99
CA HIS A 135 -3.79 4.30 -9.51
C HIS A 135 -4.80 4.02 -8.39
N CYS A 136 -5.89 4.79 -8.36
CA CYS A 136 -7.00 4.64 -7.42
C CYS A 136 -8.23 5.40 -7.95
N GLU A 137 -9.40 5.18 -7.36
CA GLU A 137 -10.56 6.04 -7.58
C GLU A 137 -10.31 7.46 -7.04
N ASP A 138 -10.89 8.48 -7.68
CA ASP A 138 -10.73 9.89 -7.30
C ASP A 138 -11.05 10.16 -5.82
N ARG A 139 -12.04 9.46 -5.26
CA ARG A 139 -12.43 9.58 -3.84
C ARG A 139 -11.30 9.22 -2.87
N PHE A 140 -10.32 8.41 -3.30
CA PHE A 140 -9.19 7.96 -2.50
C PHE A 140 -7.91 8.76 -2.76
N ARG A 141 -7.93 9.72 -3.68
CA ARG A 141 -6.77 10.52 -4.08
C ARG A 141 -6.09 11.21 -2.90
N ASP A 142 -6.89 11.81 -2.02
CA ASP A 142 -6.41 12.46 -0.79
C ASP A 142 -5.66 11.49 0.15
N VAL A 143 -6.11 10.23 0.22
CA VAL A 143 -5.45 9.18 1.02
C VAL A 143 -4.11 8.82 0.40
N VAL A 144 -4.06 8.64 -0.93
CA VAL A 144 -2.80 8.35 -1.65
C VAL A 144 -1.81 9.52 -1.47
N ASP A 145 -2.27 10.75 -1.62
CA ASP A 145 -1.42 11.93 -1.46
C ASP A 145 -0.96 12.14 -0.01
N TYR A 146 -1.78 11.80 0.97
CA TYR A 146 -1.38 11.78 2.37
C TYR A 146 -0.28 10.74 2.63
N MET A 147 -0.44 9.53 2.09
CA MET A 147 0.47 8.43 2.36
C MET A 147 1.77 8.46 1.54
N LEU A 148 1.74 9.03 0.34
CA LEU A 148 2.84 8.94 -0.64
C LEU A 148 3.29 10.30 -1.21
N GLY A 149 2.52 11.37 -1.02
CA GLY A 149 2.77 12.68 -1.65
C GLY A 149 4.02 13.42 -1.17
N ARG A 150 4.73 12.88 -0.16
CA ARG A 150 6.02 13.37 0.34
C ARG A 150 7.14 12.33 0.21
N THR A 151 7.01 11.44 -0.77
CA THR A 151 8.02 10.42 -1.07
C THR A 151 8.50 10.55 -2.51
N ILE A 152 9.81 10.66 -2.68
CA ILE A 152 10.47 10.61 -3.97
C ILE A 152 10.86 9.16 -4.27
N VAL A 153 10.66 8.71 -5.50
CA VAL A 153 11.20 7.45 -6.01
C VAL A 153 12.50 7.73 -6.76
N ALA A 154 13.55 6.97 -6.43
CA ALA A 154 14.87 7.06 -7.03
C ALA A 154 15.31 5.72 -7.62
N ASN A 155 16.24 5.73 -8.57
CA ASN A 155 16.71 4.49 -9.20
C ASN A 155 17.79 3.72 -8.40
N SER A 156 18.45 4.36 -7.44
CA SER A 156 19.46 3.73 -6.58
C SER A 156 19.64 4.48 -5.26
N ILE A 157 20.24 3.83 -4.25
CA ILE A 157 20.42 4.43 -2.92
C ILE A 157 21.40 5.61 -2.94
N ASP A 158 22.45 5.57 -3.77
CA ASP A 158 23.42 6.66 -3.86
C ASP A 158 22.80 7.94 -4.46
N ASN A 159 22.00 7.77 -5.53
CA ASN A 159 21.24 8.88 -6.10
C ASN A 159 20.15 9.34 -5.11
N GLY A 160 19.49 8.40 -4.43
CA GLY A 160 18.51 8.68 -3.39
C GLY A 160 19.06 9.51 -2.23
N ALA A 161 20.27 9.20 -1.76
CA ALA A 161 20.96 9.95 -0.72
C ALA A 161 21.29 11.39 -1.16
N SER A 162 21.70 11.55 -2.42
CA SER A 162 21.94 12.87 -3.02
C SER A 162 20.65 13.70 -3.11
N LEU A 163 19.54 13.08 -3.53
CA LEU A 163 18.22 13.69 -3.57
C LEU A 163 17.77 14.11 -2.16
N ALA A 164 17.82 13.19 -1.20
CA ALA A 164 17.43 13.45 0.19
C ALA A 164 18.23 14.62 0.79
N LYS A 165 19.55 14.66 0.55
CA LYS A 165 20.42 15.76 1.00
C LYS A 165 20.05 17.09 0.34
N SER A 166 19.75 17.09 -0.96
CA SER A 166 19.32 18.31 -1.67
C SER A 166 18.02 18.87 -1.13
N GLN A 167 17.18 18.01 -0.56
CA GLN A 167 15.90 18.34 0.05
C GLN A 167 15.99 18.46 1.58
N GLN A 168 17.21 18.57 2.11
CA GLN A 168 17.49 18.73 3.54
C GLN A 168 16.78 17.65 4.42
N PHE A 169 16.60 16.45 3.88
CA PHE A 169 15.91 15.33 4.54
C PHE A 169 14.48 15.65 5.00
N GLN A 170 13.78 16.56 4.32
CA GLN A 170 12.38 16.94 4.62
C GLN A 170 11.32 16.06 3.92
N CYS A 171 11.78 15.05 3.17
CA CYS A 171 10.96 14.09 2.46
C CYS A 171 11.56 12.69 2.59
N ARG A 172 10.71 11.69 2.33
CA ARG A 172 11.21 10.31 2.16
C ARG A 172 11.76 10.16 0.75
N VAL A 173 12.77 9.31 0.61
CA VAL A 173 13.26 8.84 -0.69
C VAL A 173 13.29 7.32 -0.66
N VAL A 174 12.58 6.68 -1.59
CA VAL A 174 12.60 5.22 -1.75
C VAL A 174 13.25 4.89 -3.08
N THR A 175 13.99 3.79 -3.15
CA THR A 175 14.57 3.30 -4.39
C THR A 175 13.66 2.26 -5.06
N LEU A 176 13.84 2.04 -6.37
CA LEU A 176 13.11 1.00 -7.10
C LEU A 176 13.30 -0.41 -6.49
N ASP A 177 14.45 -0.68 -5.89
CA ASP A 177 14.76 -1.93 -5.19
C ASP A 177 14.35 -1.95 -3.71
N GLY A 178 13.63 -0.92 -3.22
CA GLY A 178 12.98 -0.95 -1.90
C GLY A 178 13.85 -0.52 -0.73
N GLN A 179 14.90 0.26 -0.96
CA GLN A 179 15.67 0.91 0.09
C GLN A 179 15.08 2.29 0.38
N LEU A 180 15.04 2.71 1.65
CA LEU A 180 14.32 3.89 2.10
C LEU A 180 15.21 4.80 2.93
N ILE A 181 15.15 6.10 2.61
CA ILE A 181 15.70 7.19 3.40
C ILE A 181 14.51 7.96 3.97
N ASN A 182 14.39 8.01 5.28
CA ASN A 182 13.28 8.66 5.96
C ASN A 182 13.54 10.16 6.16
N VAL A 183 12.47 10.88 6.48
CA VAL A 183 12.57 12.24 7.01
C VAL A 183 13.48 12.24 8.24
N GLY A 184 14.39 13.21 8.32
CA GLY A 184 15.41 13.26 9.37
C GLY A 184 16.64 12.38 9.11
N GLY A 185 16.71 11.69 7.96
CA GLY A 185 17.95 11.09 7.46
C GLY A 185 18.27 9.68 7.93
N SER A 186 17.33 8.97 8.56
CA SER A 186 17.52 7.54 8.88
C SER A 186 17.34 6.66 7.64
N TYR A 187 18.10 5.58 7.56
CA TYR A 187 18.09 4.64 6.43
C TYR A 187 17.42 3.32 6.85
N THR A 188 16.70 2.71 5.93
CA THR A 188 16.10 1.38 6.07
C THR A 188 16.39 0.61 4.78
N GLY A 189 16.97 -0.58 4.89
CA GLY A 189 17.37 -1.37 3.74
C GLY A 189 17.85 -2.75 4.13
N GLY A 190 18.12 -3.57 3.13
CA GLY A 190 18.46 -4.99 3.26
C GLY A 190 17.85 -5.79 2.11
N GLN A 191 17.98 -7.11 2.14
CA GLN A 191 17.30 -7.96 1.17
C GLN A 191 15.80 -8.02 1.47
N VAL A 192 15.00 -7.64 0.48
CA VAL A 192 13.56 -7.92 0.47
C VAL A 192 13.39 -9.42 0.24
N PHE A 193 13.27 -10.20 1.32
CA PHE A 193 12.81 -11.58 1.18
C PHE A 193 11.37 -11.53 0.66
N ASN A 194 11.09 -12.18 -0.48
CA ASN A 194 9.76 -12.31 -1.07
C ASN A 194 8.73 -12.79 -0.04
N LYS A 195 8.16 -11.87 0.73
CA LYS A 195 6.84 -12.01 1.30
C LYS A 195 5.89 -11.75 0.14
N THR A 196 4.93 -12.64 -0.05
CA THR A 196 3.81 -12.47 -0.96
C THR A 196 3.28 -11.05 -0.79
N GLY A 197 3.57 -10.16 -1.75
CA GLY A 197 3.14 -8.77 -1.74
C GLY A 197 1.63 -8.71 -1.63
N ILE A 198 1.12 -7.73 -0.89
CA ILE A 198 -0.32 -7.53 -0.72
C ILE A 198 -0.84 -6.64 -1.86
N LEU A 199 0.06 -5.93 -2.53
CA LEU A 199 -0.24 -5.08 -3.69
C LEU A 199 -0.23 -5.90 -4.98
N SER A 200 -1.17 -5.63 -5.88
CA SER A 200 -1.30 -6.26 -7.20
C SER A 200 -1.38 -5.24 -8.32
#